data_AF-A0A9X4SLN6-F1
#
_entry.id   AF-A0A9X4SLN6-F1
#
_cell.length_a   1.000
_cell.length_b   1.000
_cell.length_c   1.000
_cell.angle_alpha   90.00
_cell.angle_beta   90.00
_cell.angle_gamma   90.00
#
_symmetry.space_group_name_H-M   'P 1'
#
loop_
_entity.id
_entity.type
_entity.pdbx_description
1 polymer ?
#
loop_
_entity_poly.entity_id
_entity_poly.type
_entity_poly.pdbx_seq_one_letter_code
_entity_poly.pdbx_strand_id
1 'polypeptide(L)'
;IMDLRKAEGILAQKLDDARDEGIKIGKEKGRKEGKEEGIQIGHEKGRKEREIEVAKNLLKAGVSIDIIAQTTGLLKAEIAQLKEEVTS
;
A
#
# COMPACT_ATOMS: atom_id res chain seq x y z
N ILE A 1 55.60 -2.26 18.06
CA ILE A 1 54.92 -3.16 17.09
C ILE A 1 53.56 -3.67 17.64
N MET A 2 53.36 -3.84 18.96
CA MET A 2 52.06 -4.27 19.52
C MET A 2 50.90 -3.27 19.33
N ASP A 3 51.17 -1.95 19.29
CA ASP A 3 50.10 -0.95 19.18
C ASP A 3 49.38 -0.92 17.83
N LEU A 4 50.07 -1.26 16.74
CA LEU A 4 49.48 -1.26 15.39
C LEU A 4 48.46 -2.39 15.21
N ARG A 5 48.78 -3.60 15.66
CA ARG A 5 47.87 -4.76 15.57
C ARG A 5 46.58 -4.56 16.39
N LYS A 6 46.69 -3.86 17.53
CA LYS A 6 45.53 -3.51 18.35
C LYS A 6 44.63 -2.49 17.63
N ALA A 7 45.23 -1.51 16.96
CA ALA A 7 44.49 -0.52 16.17
C ALA A 7 43.77 -1.17 14.97
N GLU A 8 44.42 -2.10 14.26
CA GLU A 8 43.82 -2.86 13.16
C GLU A 8 42.62 -3.70 13.62
N GLY A 9 42.74 -4.38 14.77
CA GLY A 9 41.62 -5.14 15.35
C GLY A 9 40.42 -4.27 15.74
N ILE A 10 40.67 -3.09 16.30
CA ILE A 10 39.60 -2.12 16.63
C ILE A 10 38.93 -1.61 15.36
N LEU A 11 39.70 -1.33 14.31
CA LEU A 11 39.14 -0.85 13.04
C LEU A 11 38.30 -1.93 12.36
N ALA A 12 38.77 -3.18 12.33
CA ALA A 12 38.02 -4.31 11.78
C ALA A 12 36.67 -4.48 12.51
N GLN A 13 36.68 -4.47 13.85
CA GLN A 13 35.45 -4.56 14.63
C GLN A 13 34.47 -3.43 14.31
N LYS A 14 34.95 -2.19 14.21
CA LYS A 14 34.09 -1.04 13.86
C LYS A 14 33.47 -1.17 12.46
N LEU A 15 34.20 -1.74 11.50
CA LEU A 15 33.68 -1.97 10.16
C LEU A 15 32.60 -3.06 10.15
N ASP A 16 32.80 -4.13 10.92
CA ASP A 16 31.81 -5.19 11.08
C ASP A 16 30.55 -4.67 11.78
N ASP A 17 30.71 -3.91 12.87
CA ASP A 17 29.61 -3.27 13.60
C ASP A 17 28.80 -2.34 12.67
N ALA A 18 29.49 -1.50 11.89
CA ALA A 18 28.85 -0.58 10.96
C ALA A 18 28.10 -1.32 9.84
N ARG A 19 28.64 -2.45 9.37
CA ARG A 19 27.99 -3.31 8.37
C ARG A 19 26.73 -3.94 8.94
N ASP A 20 26.81 -4.50 10.15
CA ASP A 20 25.67 -5.14 10.81
C ASP A 20 24.57 -4.13 11.14
N GLU A 21 24.94 -2.94 11.61
CA GLU A 21 24.01 -1.84 11.83
C GLU A 21 23.34 -1.40 10.52
N GLY A 22 24.12 -1.26 9.44
CA GLY A 22 23.60 -0.95 8.11
C GLY A 22 22.58 -1.98 7.62
N ILE A 23 22.86 -3.28 7.79
CA ILE A 23 21.93 -4.36 7.43
C ILE A 23 20.67 -4.29 8.29
N LYS A 24 20.81 -4.06 9.61
CA LYS A 24 19.69 -3.97 10.54
C LYS A 24 18.77 -2.80 10.18
N ILE A 25 19.34 -1.61 9.95
CA ILE A 25 18.60 -0.42 9.54
C ILE A 25 17.91 -0.67 8.19
N GLY A 26 18.61 -1.24 7.22
CA GLY A 26 18.05 -1.55 5.90
C GLY A 26 16.84 -2.49 5.99
N LYS A 27 16.94 -3.56 6.78
CA LYS A 27 15.83 -4.50 7.01
C LYS A 27 14.66 -3.84 7.72
N GLU A 28 14.91 -3.01 8.73
CA GLU A 28 13.86 -2.33 9.47
C GLU A 28 13.11 -1.32 8.59
N LYS A 29 13.85 -0.50 7.83
CA LYS A 29 13.29 0.45 6.87
C LYS A 29 12.45 -0.26 5.81
N GLY A 30 13.01 -1.26 5.14
CA GLY A 30 12.29 -2.00 4.10
C GLY A 30 11.02 -2.69 4.63
N ARG A 31 11.05 -3.25 5.84
CA ARG A 31 9.86 -3.83 6.48
C ARG A 31 8.81 -2.76 6.80
N LYS A 32 9.23 -1.59 7.28
CA LYS A 32 8.32 -0.50 7.64
C LYS A 32 7.66 0.08 6.39
N GLU A 33 8.45 0.43 5.39
CA GLU A 33 8.00 0.99 4.10
C GLU A 33 7.05 0.00 3.40
N GLY A 34 7.46 -1.26 3.24
CA GLY A 34 6.62 -2.28 2.61
C GLY A 34 5.30 -2.54 3.34
N LYS A 35 5.29 -2.45 4.68
CA LYS A 35 4.06 -2.56 5.47
C LYS A 35 3.14 -1.35 5.23
N GLU A 36 3.70 -0.15 5.23
CA GLU A 36 2.94 1.09 5.05
C GLU A 36 2.33 1.19 3.65
N GLU A 37 3.14 0.91 2.61
CA GLU A 37 2.66 0.85 1.22
C GLU A 37 1.58 -0.23 1.05
N GLY A 38 1.79 -1.42 1.60
CA GLY A 38 0.81 -2.50 1.52
C GLY A 38 -0.53 -2.15 2.17
N ILE A 39 -0.50 -1.46 3.32
CA ILE A 39 -1.71 -0.98 4.00
C ILE A 39 -2.42 0.09 3.15
N GLN A 40 -1.69 1.06 2.61
CA GLN A 40 -2.28 2.13 1.79
C GLN A 40 -2.94 1.56 0.52
N ILE A 41 -2.22 0.72 -0.22
CA ILE A 41 -2.75 0.06 -1.43
C ILE A 41 -3.96 -0.81 -1.09
N GLY A 42 -3.91 -1.56 0.02
CA GLY A 42 -5.03 -2.38 0.47
C GLY A 42 -6.26 -1.56 0.82
N HIS A 43 -6.10 -0.44 1.53
CA HIS A 43 -7.20 0.46 1.86
C HIS A 43 -7.82 1.11 0.62
N GLU A 44 -7.01 1.59 -0.33
CA GLU A 44 -7.51 2.22 -1.54
C GLU A 44 -8.28 1.23 -2.42
N LYS A 45 -7.71 0.03 -2.65
CA LYS A 45 -8.37 -1.05 -3.39
C LYS A 45 -9.68 -1.45 -2.73
N GLY A 46 -9.66 -1.74 -1.42
CA GLY A 46 -10.86 -2.16 -0.69
C GLY A 46 -11.95 -1.08 -0.68
N ARG A 47 -11.57 0.20 -0.59
CA ARG A 47 -12.52 1.30 -0.69
C ARG A 47 -13.16 1.36 -2.08
N LYS A 48 -12.36 1.29 -3.15
CA LYS A 48 -12.87 1.32 -4.54
C LYS A 48 -13.75 0.12 -4.85
N GLU A 49 -13.35 -1.08 -4.43
CA GLU A 49 -14.15 -2.31 -4.55
C GLU A 49 -15.50 -2.17 -3.86
N ARG A 50 -15.52 -1.62 -2.63
CA ARG A 50 -16.75 -1.36 -1.89
C ARG A 50 -17.65 -0.33 -2.58
N GLU A 51 -17.08 0.76 -3.10
CA GLU A 51 -17.84 1.77 -3.87
C GLU A 51 -18.51 1.16 -5.10
N ILE A 52 -17.79 0.27 -5.81
CA ILE A 52 -18.31 -0.46 -6.97
C ILE A 52 -19.41 -1.44 -6.56
N GLU A 53 -19.22 -2.23 -5.50
CA GLU A 53 -20.22 -3.19 -5.02
C GLU A 53 -21.52 -2.48 -4.62
N VAL A 54 -21.40 -1.38 -3.86
CA VAL A 54 -22.55 -0.54 -3.48
C VAL A 54 -23.25 0.01 -4.72
N ALA A 55 -22.51 0.53 -5.70
CA ALA A 55 -23.09 1.02 -6.94
C ALA A 55 -23.86 -0.07 -7.70
N LYS A 56 -23.29 -1.27 -7.84
CA LYS A 56 -23.97 -2.42 -8.49
C LYS A 56 -25.26 -2.79 -7.76
N ASN A 57 -25.26 -2.82 -6.44
CA ASN A 57 -26.45 -3.13 -5.65
C ASN A 57 -27.55 -2.06 -5.78
N LEU A 58 -27.17 -0.78 -5.79
CA LEU A 58 -28.11 0.33 -5.99
C LEU A 58 -28.70 0.34 -7.42
N LEU A 59 -27.89 0.01 -8.43
CA LEU A 59 -28.37 -0.16 -9.81
C LEU A 59 -29.42 -1.27 -9.90
N LYS A 60 -29.18 -2.43 -9.26
CA LYS A 60 -30.15 -3.54 -9.19
C LYS A 60 -31.44 -3.13 -8.47
N ALA A 61 -31.34 -2.24 -7.49
CA ALA A 61 -32.48 -1.68 -6.77
C ALA A 61 -33.23 -0.58 -7.56
N GLY A 62 -32.79 -0.25 -8.79
CA GLY A 62 -33.44 0.75 -9.64
C GLY A 62 -33.15 2.21 -9.25
N VAL A 63 -32.13 2.46 -8.43
CA VAL A 63 -31.73 3.81 -8.03
C VAL A 63 -31.10 4.55 -9.21
N SER A 64 -31.36 5.86 -9.32
CA SER A 64 -30.83 6.66 -10.43
C SER A 64 -29.30 6.82 -10.36
N ILE A 65 -28.68 6.95 -11.53
CA ILE A 65 -27.22 7.14 -11.67
C ILE A 65 -26.75 8.39 -10.91
N ASP A 66 -27.55 9.47 -10.89
CA ASP A 66 -27.23 10.69 -10.16
C ASP A 66 -27.08 10.45 -8.66
N ILE A 67 -28.02 9.74 -8.05
CA ILE A 67 -28.00 9.43 -6.61
C ILE A 67 -26.84 8.47 -6.29
N ILE A 68 -26.59 7.50 -7.17
CA ILE A 68 -25.49 6.55 -7.00
C ILE A 68 -24.15 7.29 -7.03
N ALA A 69 -23.94 8.19 -7.99
CA ALA A 69 -22.72 8.99 -8.08
C ALA A 69 -22.49 9.84 -6.83
N GLN A 70 -23.54 10.45 -6.29
CA GLN A 70 -23.48 11.21 -5.04
C GLN A 70 -23.17 10.33 -3.82
N THR A 71 -23.64 9.08 -3.81
CA THR A 71 -23.50 8.17 -2.66
C THR A 71 -22.15 7.45 -2.66
N THR A 72 -21.67 7.01 -3.82
CA THR A 72 -20.44 6.20 -3.94
C THR A 72 -19.21 7.02 -4.32
N GLY A 73 -19.40 8.27 -4.79
CA GLY A 73 -18.31 9.11 -5.29
C GLY A 73 -17.76 8.66 -6.64
N LEU A 74 -18.36 7.65 -7.29
CA LEU A 74 -18.00 7.21 -8.63
C LEU A 74 -18.49 8.21 -9.69
N LEU A 75 -17.78 8.26 -10.81
CA LEU A 75 -18.20 9.03 -11.96
C LEU A 75 -19.42 8.38 -12.61
N LYS A 76 -20.33 9.21 -13.13
CA LYS A 76 -21.51 8.72 -13.86
C LYS A 76 -21.14 7.79 -15.02
N ALA A 77 -20.01 8.04 -15.68
CA ALA A 77 -19.50 7.18 -16.75
C ALA A 77 -19.11 5.78 -16.24
N GLU A 78 -18.44 5.70 -15.08
CA GLU A 78 -18.12 4.41 -14.44
C GLU A 78 -19.42 3.68 -14.07
N ILE A 79 -20.39 4.38 -13.48
CA ILE A 79 -21.68 3.79 -13.10
C ILE A 79 -22.48 3.31 -14.33
N ALA A 80 -22.39 4.03 -15.46
CA ALA A 80 -23.02 3.61 -16.71
C ALA A 80 -22.43 2.29 -17.24
N GLN A 81 -21.11 2.13 -17.18
CA GLN A 81 -20.44 0.87 -17.51
C GLN A 81 -20.87 -0.26 -16.56
N LEU A 82 -20.89 0.02 -15.25
CA LEU A 82 -21.36 -0.95 -14.24
C LEU A 82 -22.83 -1.36 -14.47
N LYS A 83 -23.65 -0.46 -15.00
CA LYS A 83 -25.04 -0.76 -15.35
C LYS A 83 -25.11 -1.78 -16.48
N GLU A 84 -24.33 -1.60 -17.53
CA GLU A 84 -24.24 -2.56 -18.65
C GLU A 84 -23.77 -3.94 -18.16
N GLU A 85 -22.75 -4.00 -17.29
CA GLU A 85 -22.26 -5.25 -16.68
C GLU A 85 -23.32 -5.98 -15.84
N VAL A 86 -24.18 -5.24 -15.12
CA VAL A 86 -25.20 -5.81 -14.23
C VAL A 86 -26.44 -6.27 -14.99
N THR A 87 -26.74 -5.65 -16.13
CA THR A 87 -27.89 -6.00 -16.98
C THR A 87 -27.57 -7.02 -18.07
N SER A 88 -26.29 -7.34 -18.28
CA SER A 88 -25.83 -8.43 -19.16
C SER A 88 -25.94 -9.79 -18.46
#